data_AF-X6MU16-F1
#
_entry.id   AF-X6MU16-F1
#
_cell.length_a   1.000
_cell.length_b   1.000
_cell.length_c   1.000
_cell.angle_alpha   90.00
_cell.angle_beta   90.00
_cell.angle_gamma   90.00
#
_symmetry.space_group_name_H-M   'P 1'
#
loop_
_entity.id
_entity.type
_entity.pdbx_description
1 polymer ?
#
loop_
_entity_poly.entity_id
_entity_poly.type
_entity_poly.pdbx_seq_one_letter_code
_entity_poly.pdbx_strand_id
1 'polypeptide(L)'
;MYLHILWNILKYPKNIKYRQISYQALCDYLDSKCHPLGADLEPMIAKIENFLQSIEFKKGNDDNWYYQHNRIQVLHLWNCYQKYINEQTVYVFILLFFFFFFFLYKMRYPIPKRVCMLLDEKWEEYKIAFDYQHRTIMLFDESELKVQSLQVGNPKKSSLEFNVNIQYYNDFDVEHTHAKWACLILNHIWHFRAMEFQDRDALANRLS
;
A
#
# COMPACT_ATOMS: atom_id res chain seq x y z
N MET A 1 1.57 -10.59 -6.10
CA MET A 1 0.21 -11.12 -6.31
C MET A 1 -0.69 -10.87 -5.11
N TYR A 2 -0.26 -11.18 -3.87
CA TYR A 2 -1.02 -10.90 -2.63
C TYR A 2 -1.59 -9.48 -2.55
N LEU A 3 -0.73 -8.48 -2.73
CA LEU A 3 -1.14 -7.08 -2.71
C LEU A 3 -2.14 -6.74 -3.81
N HIS A 4 -2.06 -7.37 -4.99
CA HIS A 4 -3.00 -7.11 -6.07
C HIS A 4 -4.41 -7.62 -5.74
N ILE A 5 -4.52 -8.77 -5.09
CA ILE A 5 -5.80 -9.32 -4.63
C ILE A 5 -6.40 -8.38 -3.56
N LEU A 6 -5.63 -8.07 -2.51
CA LEU A 6 -6.07 -7.16 -1.45
C LEU A 6 -6.44 -5.78 -1.98
N TRP A 7 -5.61 -5.24 -2.87
CA TRP A 7 -5.83 -3.96 -3.55
C TRP A 7 -7.19 -3.91 -4.25
N ASN A 8 -7.49 -4.91 -5.09
CA ASN A 8 -8.74 -4.93 -5.85
C ASN A 8 -9.97 -5.01 -4.92
N ILE A 9 -9.88 -5.77 -3.83
CA ILE A 9 -10.97 -5.90 -2.85
C ILE A 9 -11.15 -4.59 -2.08
N LEU A 10 -10.07 -3.98 -1.60
CA LEU A 10 -10.11 -2.72 -0.85
C LEU A 10 -10.59 -1.55 -1.72
N LYS A 11 -10.16 -1.50 -2.98
CA LYS A 11 -10.54 -0.44 -3.92
C LYS A 11 -11.99 -0.57 -4.42
N TYR A 12 -12.45 -1.79 -4.64
CA TYR A 12 -13.78 -2.06 -5.19
C TYR A 12 -14.58 -3.00 -4.28
N PRO A 13 -14.89 -2.59 -3.04
CA PRO A 13 -15.44 -3.49 -2.05
C PRO A 13 -16.82 -4.02 -2.45
N LYS A 14 -17.61 -3.26 -3.21
CA LYS A 14 -18.94 -3.70 -3.65
C LYS A 14 -18.92 -4.65 -4.86
N ASN A 15 -17.78 -4.82 -5.51
CA ASN A 15 -17.68 -5.63 -6.72
C ASN A 15 -17.44 -7.11 -6.37
N ILE A 16 -18.46 -7.94 -6.60
CA ILE A 16 -18.43 -9.37 -6.29
C ILE A 16 -17.34 -10.13 -7.08
N LYS A 17 -16.95 -9.63 -8.26
CA LYS A 17 -15.90 -10.24 -9.09
C LYS A 17 -14.59 -10.38 -8.34
N TYR A 18 -14.22 -9.41 -7.51
CA TYR A 18 -12.96 -9.46 -6.75
C TYR A 18 -13.04 -10.32 -5.49
N ARG A 19 -14.23 -10.81 -5.16
CA ARG A 19 -14.49 -11.74 -4.05
C ARG A 19 -14.45 -13.20 -4.50
N GLN A 20 -14.14 -13.45 -5.77
CA GLN A 20 -14.09 -14.77 -6.38
C GLN A 20 -12.79 -14.90 -7.17
N ILE A 21 -12.06 -15.99 -6.98
CA ILE A 21 -10.83 -16.29 -7.70
C ILE A 21 -10.95 -17.69 -8.26
N SER A 22 -10.89 -17.82 -9.57
CA SER A 22 -10.87 -19.15 -10.19
C SER A 22 -9.55 -19.85 -9.89
N TYR A 23 -9.63 -21.11 -9.45
CA TYR A 23 -8.44 -21.90 -9.19
C TYR A 23 -7.62 -22.12 -10.46
N GLN A 24 -8.28 -22.47 -11.56
CA GLN A 24 -7.61 -22.64 -12.86
C GLN A 24 -6.91 -21.34 -13.29
N ALA A 25 -7.60 -20.20 -13.25
CA ALA A 25 -7.00 -18.92 -13.64
C ALA A 25 -5.83 -18.53 -12.73
N LEU A 26 -5.88 -18.91 -11.44
CA LEU A 26 -4.78 -18.71 -10.50
C LEU A 26 -3.58 -19.58 -10.89
N CYS A 27 -3.79 -20.88 -11.14
CA CYS A 27 -2.73 -21.80 -11.57
C CYS A 27 -2.09 -21.33 -12.88
N ASP A 28 -2.90 -20.99 -13.90
CA ASP A 28 -2.42 -20.50 -15.20
C ASP A 28 -1.59 -19.22 -15.04
N TYR A 29 -2.05 -18.29 -14.19
CA TYR A 29 -1.31 -17.07 -13.88
C TYR A 29 0.03 -17.37 -13.21
N LEU A 30 0.06 -18.27 -12.23
CA LEU A 30 1.28 -18.63 -11.53
C LEU A 30 2.27 -19.37 -12.41
N ASP A 31 1.80 -20.32 -13.21
CA ASP A 31 2.62 -21.03 -14.18
C ASP A 31 3.29 -20.06 -15.15
N SER A 32 2.52 -19.11 -15.70
CA SER A 32 3.06 -18.06 -16.59
C SER A 32 4.13 -17.17 -15.94
N LYS A 33 4.15 -17.06 -14.60
CA LYS A 33 5.14 -16.28 -13.85
C LYS A 33 6.32 -17.12 -13.36
N CYS A 34 6.09 -18.40 -13.04
CA CYS A 34 7.12 -19.32 -12.55
C CYS A 34 7.95 -19.93 -13.68
N HIS A 35 7.34 -20.22 -14.83
CA HIS A 35 8.00 -20.88 -15.95
C HIS A 35 9.27 -20.14 -16.41
N PRO A 36 9.28 -18.81 -16.58
CA PRO A 36 10.50 -18.08 -16.95
C PRO A 36 11.59 -18.08 -15.86
N LEU A 37 11.23 -18.38 -14.61
CA LEU A 37 12.12 -18.34 -13.45
C LEU A 37 12.64 -19.73 -13.05
N GLY A 38 12.17 -20.80 -13.71
CA GLY A 38 12.48 -22.18 -13.33
C GLY A 38 12.05 -22.54 -11.90
N ALA A 39 11.06 -21.81 -11.36
CA ALA A 39 10.59 -22.00 -9.99
C ALA A 39 9.54 -23.11 -9.93
N ASP A 40 9.59 -23.92 -8.87
CA ASP A 40 8.58 -24.95 -8.62
C ASP A 40 7.21 -24.31 -8.29
N LEU A 41 6.18 -24.76 -9.01
CA LEU A 41 4.84 -24.21 -8.97
C LEU A 41 4.08 -24.64 -7.70
N GLU A 42 4.23 -25.89 -7.28
CA GLU A 42 3.49 -26.48 -6.17
C GLU A 42 3.68 -25.72 -4.84
N PRO A 43 4.91 -25.40 -4.40
CA PRO A 43 5.12 -24.61 -3.19
C PRO A 43 4.56 -23.19 -3.29
N MET A 44 4.49 -22.61 -4.50
CA MET A 44 3.93 -21.28 -4.70
C MET A 44 2.40 -21.30 -4.57
N ILE A 45 1.74 -22.29 -5.16
CA ILE A 45 0.29 -22.50 -5.00
C ILE A 45 -0.05 -22.65 -3.51
N ALA A 46 0.62 -23.54 -2.78
CA ALA A 46 0.35 -23.75 -1.36
C ALA A 46 0.50 -22.47 -0.52
N LYS A 47 1.53 -21.64 -0.80
CA LYS A 47 1.70 -20.34 -0.12
C LYS A 47 0.54 -19.38 -0.40
N ILE A 48 0.01 -19.41 -1.62
CA ILE A 48 -1.10 -18.56 -2.03
C ILE A 48 -2.41 -19.01 -1.42
N GLU A 49 -2.68 -20.31 -1.40
CA GLU A 49 -3.86 -20.86 -0.75
C GLU A 49 -3.85 -20.52 0.75
N ASN A 50 -2.70 -20.67 1.42
CA ASN A 50 -2.54 -20.26 2.82
C ASN A 50 -2.80 -18.76 3.01
N PHE A 51 -2.31 -17.91 2.09
CA PHE A 51 -2.61 -16.49 2.11
C PHE A 51 -4.12 -16.22 1.95
N LEU A 52 -4.77 -16.83 0.97
CA LEU A 52 -6.20 -16.69 0.71
C LEU A 52 -7.02 -17.07 1.94
N GLN A 53 -6.69 -18.18 2.59
CA GLN A 53 -7.34 -18.59 3.84
C GLN A 53 -7.12 -17.57 4.96
N SER A 54 -5.91 -17.00 5.09
CA SER A 54 -5.60 -15.98 6.11
C SER A 54 -6.40 -14.68 5.94
N ILE A 55 -6.81 -14.38 4.70
CA ILE A 55 -7.68 -13.25 4.36
C ILE A 55 -9.14 -13.69 4.15
N GLU A 56 -9.55 -14.80 4.79
CA GLU A 56 -10.92 -15.29 4.87
C GLU A 56 -11.54 -15.80 3.56
N PHE A 57 -10.75 -16.12 2.54
CA PHE A 57 -11.26 -16.89 1.41
C PHE A 57 -11.40 -18.37 1.79
N LYS A 58 -12.45 -19.02 1.26
CA LYS A 58 -12.66 -20.47 1.34
C LYS A 58 -12.75 -21.05 -0.06
N LYS A 59 -12.25 -22.28 -0.18
CA LYS A 59 -12.40 -23.08 -1.39
C LYS A 59 -13.85 -23.60 -1.46
N GLY A 60 -14.49 -23.42 -2.60
CA GLY A 60 -15.81 -23.97 -2.91
C GLY A 60 -15.71 -25.40 -3.45
N ASN A 61 -16.87 -26.01 -3.72
CA ASN A 61 -16.95 -27.36 -4.27
C ASN A 61 -16.49 -27.45 -5.74
N ASP A 62 -16.43 -26.31 -6.43
CA ASP A 62 -15.95 -26.14 -7.80
C ASP A 62 -14.46 -25.76 -7.85
N ASP A 63 -13.75 -25.99 -6.74
CA ASP A 63 -12.36 -25.61 -6.48
C ASP A 63 -12.06 -24.11 -6.49
N ASN A 64 -13.01 -23.25 -6.83
CA ASN A 64 -12.80 -21.80 -6.85
C ASN A 64 -12.75 -21.22 -5.42
N TRP A 65 -12.11 -20.08 -5.26
CA TRP A 65 -11.96 -19.40 -3.98
C TRP A 65 -12.97 -18.27 -3.83
N TYR A 66 -13.68 -18.25 -2.71
CA TYR A 66 -14.74 -17.30 -2.40
C TYR A 66 -14.46 -16.58 -1.08
N TYR A 67 -14.56 -15.25 -1.07
CA TYR A 67 -14.50 -14.49 0.16
C TYR A 67 -15.75 -14.77 1.02
N GLN A 68 -15.55 -15.19 2.28
CA GLN A 68 -16.63 -15.75 3.10
C GLN A 68 -17.74 -14.79 3.48
N HIS A 69 -17.44 -13.49 3.56
CA HIS A 69 -18.37 -12.53 4.13
C HIS A 69 -19.13 -11.74 3.06
N ASN A 70 -20.45 -11.63 3.26
CA ASN A 70 -21.31 -10.76 2.47
C ASN A 70 -20.89 -9.29 2.57
N ARG A 71 -20.31 -8.89 3.71
CA ARG A 71 -19.72 -7.57 3.95
C ARG A 71 -18.22 -7.72 4.10
N ILE A 72 -17.46 -6.87 3.42
CA ILE A 72 -15.99 -6.90 3.51
C ILE A 72 -15.56 -6.36 4.86
N GLN A 73 -14.67 -7.10 5.53
CA GLN A 73 -14.01 -6.64 6.73
C GLN A 73 -12.83 -5.73 6.36
N VAL A 74 -13.12 -4.47 6.03
CA VAL A 74 -12.12 -3.53 5.48
C VAL A 74 -10.91 -3.36 6.41
N LEU A 75 -11.15 -3.28 7.73
CA LEU A 75 -10.08 -3.16 8.73
C LEU A 75 -9.14 -4.38 8.73
N HIS A 76 -9.69 -5.60 8.68
CA HIS A 76 -8.89 -6.83 8.62
C HIS A 76 -8.05 -6.86 7.34
N LEU A 77 -8.68 -6.63 6.18
CA LEU A 77 -7.98 -6.61 4.90
C LEU A 77 -6.93 -5.50 4.82
N TRP A 78 -7.18 -4.33 5.42
CA TRP A 78 -6.21 -3.26 5.53
C TRP A 78 -4.99 -3.67 6.35
N ASN A 79 -5.20 -4.31 7.50
CA ASN A 79 -4.10 -4.82 8.34
C ASN A 79 -3.28 -5.87 7.58
N CYS A 80 -3.93 -6.78 6.84
CA CYS A 80 -3.25 -7.71 5.95
C CYS A 80 -2.46 -6.97 4.87
N TYR A 81 -3.04 -5.97 4.23
CA TYR A 81 -2.39 -5.17 3.19
C TYR A 81 -1.15 -4.45 3.72
N GLN A 82 -1.24 -3.80 4.89
CA GLN A 82 -0.10 -3.19 5.56
C GLN A 82 1.00 -4.20 5.92
N LYS A 83 0.65 -5.42 6.33
CA LYS A 83 1.65 -6.46 6.58
C LYS A 83 2.44 -6.79 5.30
N TYR A 84 1.74 -7.11 4.22
CA TYR A 84 2.39 -7.53 2.97
C TYR A 84 3.14 -6.42 2.23
N ILE A 85 2.71 -5.16 2.36
CA ILE A 85 3.39 -4.03 1.71
C ILE A 85 4.72 -3.69 2.41
N ASN A 86 4.75 -3.89 3.74
CA ASN A 86 5.98 -3.75 4.52
C ASN A 86 6.97 -4.88 4.18
N GLU A 87 6.49 -6.11 3.93
CA GLU A 87 7.32 -7.20 3.44
C GLU A 87 7.97 -6.86 2.07
N GLN A 88 7.22 -6.30 1.12
CA GLN A 88 7.79 -5.84 -0.16
C GLN A 88 8.91 -4.83 0.05
N THR A 89 8.69 -3.88 0.96
CA THR A 89 9.65 -2.82 1.25
C THR A 89 10.96 -3.39 1.81
N VAL A 90 10.88 -4.37 2.69
CA VAL A 90 12.06 -5.05 3.28
C VAL A 90 12.88 -5.77 2.21
N TYR A 91 12.25 -6.53 1.30
CA TYR A 91 12.98 -7.24 0.24
C TYR A 91 13.67 -6.30 -0.74
N VAL A 92 12.99 -5.23 -1.19
CA VAL A 92 13.62 -4.20 -2.02
C VAL A 92 14.81 -3.58 -1.28
N PHE A 93 14.66 -3.31 0.01
CA PHE A 93 15.75 -2.77 0.80
C PHE A 93 16.91 -3.73 1.03
N ILE A 94 16.67 -5.03 1.22
CA ILE A 94 17.72 -6.05 1.39
C ILE A 94 18.49 -6.24 0.08
N LEU A 95 17.77 -6.29 -1.05
CA LEU A 95 18.37 -6.44 -2.38
C LEU A 95 19.23 -5.21 -2.75
N LEU A 96 18.79 -4.02 -2.35
CA LEU A 96 19.60 -2.80 -2.40
C LEU A 96 20.76 -2.83 -1.38
N PHE A 97 20.57 -3.36 -0.17
CA PHE A 97 21.59 -3.38 0.88
C PHE A 97 22.82 -4.19 0.49
N PHE A 98 22.64 -5.31 -0.23
CA PHE A 98 23.76 -6.10 -0.77
C PHE A 98 24.53 -5.39 -1.90
N PHE A 99 23.91 -4.45 -2.60
CA PHE A 99 24.56 -3.62 -3.63
C PHE A 99 25.13 -2.31 -3.09
N PHE A 100 24.76 -1.90 -1.87
CA PHE A 100 24.85 -0.51 -1.41
C PHE A 100 25.31 -0.42 0.06
N PHE A 101 26.36 -1.15 0.44
CA PHE A 101 27.13 -0.87 1.65
C PHE A 101 27.82 0.52 1.62
N PHE A 102 27.66 1.28 0.52
CA PHE A 102 28.33 2.57 0.23
C PHE A 102 27.47 3.84 0.50
N PHE A 103 26.15 3.76 0.74
CA PHE A 103 25.33 4.91 1.24
C PHE A 103 24.69 4.61 2.61
N LEU A 104 25.51 4.13 3.54
CA LEU A 104 25.19 4.27 4.95
C LEU A 104 25.02 5.78 5.29
N TYR A 105 23.99 6.12 6.08
CA TYR A 105 23.67 7.41 6.73
C TYR A 105 22.57 8.33 6.18
N LYS A 106 21.93 8.09 5.03
CA LYS A 106 20.67 8.81 4.74
C LYS A 106 19.54 8.15 5.53
N MET A 107 19.40 8.57 6.79
CA MET A 107 18.41 8.22 7.81
C MET A 107 17.19 7.48 7.25
N ARG A 108 17.12 6.16 7.45
CA ARG A 108 15.87 5.40 7.25
C ARG A 108 14.93 5.75 8.38
N TYR A 109 14.29 6.90 8.27
CA TYR A 109 13.18 7.25 9.16
C TYR A 109 12.10 6.16 9.03
N PRO A 110 11.50 5.75 10.15
CA PRO A 110 10.38 4.82 10.13
C PRO A 110 9.31 5.37 9.18
N ILE A 111 8.69 4.47 8.41
CA ILE A 111 7.61 4.87 7.50
C ILE A 111 6.50 5.48 8.38
N PRO A 112 6.08 6.73 8.11
CA PRO A 112 5.00 7.31 8.88
C PRO A 112 3.78 6.40 8.73
N LYS A 113 3.21 5.98 9.86
CA LYS A 113 2.06 5.06 9.86
C LYS A 113 0.75 5.83 9.68
N ARG A 114 0.77 7.12 10.02
CA ARG A 114 -0.38 8.00 9.98
C ARG A 114 0.03 9.36 9.43
N VAL A 115 -0.90 10.01 8.75
CA VAL A 115 -0.74 11.36 8.17
C VAL A 115 -2.07 12.08 8.29
N CYS A 116 -2.04 13.40 8.38
CA CYS A 116 -3.24 14.21 8.18
C CYS A 116 -3.26 14.68 6.72
N MET A 117 -4.38 14.50 6.02
CA MET A 117 -4.56 15.00 4.66
C MET A 117 -5.66 16.05 4.64
N LEU A 118 -5.47 17.12 3.85
CA LEU A 118 -6.51 18.11 3.62
C LEU A 118 -7.47 17.58 2.54
N LEU A 119 -8.73 17.37 2.92
CA LEU A 119 -9.82 17.00 2.02
C LEU A 119 -10.97 17.98 2.24
N ASP A 120 -11.45 18.63 1.17
CA ASP A 120 -12.58 19.58 1.23
C ASP A 120 -12.44 20.62 2.37
N GLU A 121 -11.25 21.23 2.46
CA GLU A 121 -10.87 22.25 3.45
C GLU A 121 -10.79 21.73 4.91
N LYS A 122 -10.91 20.42 5.14
CA LYS A 122 -10.81 19.79 6.45
C LYS A 122 -9.61 18.86 6.55
N TRP A 123 -8.94 18.90 7.69
CA TRP A 123 -7.83 18.00 7.99
C TRP A 123 -8.36 16.73 8.64
N GLU A 124 -8.07 15.60 8.03
CA GLU A 124 -8.48 14.28 8.50
C GLU A 124 -7.27 13.36 8.65
N GLU A 125 -7.27 12.53 9.69
CA GLU A 125 -6.19 11.59 9.97
C GLU A 125 -6.42 10.27 9.23
N TYR A 126 -5.39 9.81 8.53
CA TYR A 126 -5.41 8.58 7.76
C TYR A 126 -4.25 7.68 8.14
N LYS A 127 -4.47 6.37 8.17
CA LYS A 127 -3.38 5.40 8.06
C LYS A 127 -2.87 5.39 6.62
N ILE A 128 -1.56 5.45 6.43
CA ILE A 128 -0.94 5.52 5.11
C ILE A 128 -0.20 4.23 4.76
N ALA A 129 -0.19 3.86 3.48
CA ALA A 129 0.64 2.80 2.91
C ALA A 129 1.08 3.17 1.48
N PHE A 130 2.28 2.78 1.08
CA PHE A 130 2.85 3.12 -0.25
C PHE A 130 2.90 1.88 -1.14
N ASP A 131 2.06 1.86 -2.17
CA ASP A 131 2.05 0.79 -3.17
C ASP A 131 2.96 1.16 -4.33
N TYR A 132 4.22 0.70 -4.24
CA TYR A 132 5.20 0.89 -5.29
C TYR A 132 4.85 0.12 -6.56
N GLN A 133 4.14 -1.02 -6.45
CA GLN A 133 3.72 -1.80 -7.61
C GLN A 133 2.68 -1.03 -8.44
N HIS A 134 1.73 -0.37 -7.78
CA HIS A 134 0.66 0.39 -8.44
C HIS A 134 0.92 1.91 -8.50
N ARG A 135 2.09 2.36 -8.03
CA ARG A 135 2.49 3.78 -7.93
C ARG A 135 1.44 4.67 -7.25
N THR A 136 0.89 4.16 -6.14
CA THR A 136 -0.25 4.77 -5.45
C THR A 136 0.03 4.90 -3.95
N ILE A 137 -0.41 6.02 -3.36
CA ILE A 137 -0.53 6.15 -1.91
C ILE A 137 -1.93 5.66 -1.51
N MET A 138 -1.97 4.73 -0.56
CA MET A 138 -3.19 4.25 0.04
C MET A 138 -3.43 4.93 1.37
N LEU A 139 -4.65 5.43 1.56
CA LEU A 139 -5.10 6.10 2.77
C LEU A 139 -6.30 5.34 3.32
N PHE A 140 -6.26 4.99 4.59
CA PHE A 140 -7.35 4.32 5.27
C PHE A 140 -7.88 5.20 6.40
N ASP A 141 -9.15 5.53 6.28
CA ASP A 141 -9.94 6.20 7.29
C ASP A 141 -10.53 5.15 8.24
N GLU A 142 -10.06 5.18 9.49
CA GLU A 142 -10.54 4.25 10.52
C GLU A 142 -11.97 4.57 10.99
N SER A 143 -12.39 5.83 10.88
CA SER A 143 -13.70 6.28 11.35
C SER A 143 -14.81 5.86 10.38
N GLU A 144 -14.57 5.99 9.07
CA GLU A 144 -15.50 5.57 8.02
C GLU A 144 -15.29 4.12 7.55
N LEU A 145 -14.19 3.47 7.98
CA LEU A 145 -13.73 2.19 7.44
C LEU A 145 -13.61 2.19 5.92
N LYS A 146 -13.06 3.29 5.38
CA LYS A 146 -12.98 3.56 3.95
C LYS A 146 -11.53 3.68 3.52
N VAL A 147 -11.22 3.10 2.36
CA VAL A 147 -9.91 3.23 1.72
C VAL A 147 -10.01 4.19 0.55
N GLN A 148 -9.06 5.11 0.48
CA GLN A 148 -8.84 6.01 -0.64
C GLN A 148 -7.47 5.72 -1.26
N SER A 149 -7.37 5.97 -2.56
CA SER A 149 -6.15 5.71 -3.32
C SER A 149 -5.76 6.94 -4.12
N LEU A 150 -4.54 7.46 -3.91
CA LEU A 150 -4.00 8.60 -4.63
C LEU A 150 -2.97 8.14 -5.65
N GLN A 151 -3.32 8.20 -6.93
CA GLN A 151 -2.39 7.87 -8.00
C GLN A 151 -1.34 8.98 -8.09
N VAL A 152 -0.12 8.70 -7.61
CA VAL A 152 0.95 9.70 -7.54
C VAL A 152 1.99 9.54 -8.65
N GLY A 153 2.14 8.35 -9.23
CA GLY A 153 3.06 8.09 -10.34
C GLY A 153 2.42 7.30 -11.48
N ASN A 154 3.19 7.07 -12.55
CA ASN A 154 2.73 6.29 -13.70
C ASN A 154 2.96 4.78 -13.47
N PRO A 155 1.91 3.94 -13.37
CA PRO A 155 2.07 2.50 -13.11
C PRO A 155 2.73 1.75 -14.27
N LYS A 156 2.79 2.35 -15.48
CA LYS A 156 3.47 1.76 -16.64
C LYS A 156 4.98 2.00 -16.65
N LYS A 157 5.48 2.90 -15.80
CA LYS A 157 6.91 3.26 -15.74
C LYS A 157 7.60 2.38 -14.71
N SER A 158 8.70 1.74 -15.09
CA SER A 158 9.52 0.87 -14.22
C SER A 158 10.47 1.64 -13.28
N SER A 159 10.35 2.98 -13.17
CA SER A 159 11.19 3.78 -12.27
C SER A 159 10.79 3.56 -10.81
N LEU A 160 11.76 3.35 -9.92
CA LEU A 160 11.50 3.26 -8.47
C LEU A 160 10.93 4.57 -7.90
N GLU A 161 11.30 5.70 -8.50
CA GLU A 161 10.81 7.04 -8.20
C GLU A 161 9.36 7.23 -8.66
N PHE A 162 8.54 7.86 -7.81
CA PHE A 162 7.15 8.18 -8.19
C PHE A 162 7.08 9.39 -9.13
N ASN A 163 8.18 10.15 -9.31
CA ASN A 163 8.24 11.39 -10.10
C ASN A 163 7.20 12.43 -9.64
N VAL A 164 7.10 12.62 -8.32
CA VAL A 164 6.12 13.52 -7.71
C VAL A 164 6.77 14.88 -7.47
N ASN A 165 6.06 15.98 -7.79
CA ASN A 165 6.49 17.31 -7.36
C ASN A 165 6.20 17.46 -5.86
N ILE A 166 7.23 17.72 -5.06
CA ILE A 166 7.12 17.87 -3.60
C ILE A 166 7.46 19.30 -3.23
N GLN A 167 6.54 19.98 -2.55
CA GLN A 167 6.77 21.29 -1.95
C GLN A 167 6.64 21.20 -0.44
N TYR A 168 7.53 21.89 0.28
CA TYR A 168 7.53 21.95 1.73
C TYR A 168 7.01 23.29 2.21
N TYR A 169 6.19 23.28 3.26
CA TYR A 169 5.85 24.48 4.01
C TYR A 169 5.62 24.13 5.48
N ASN A 170 5.58 25.16 6.32
CA ASN A 170 5.17 24.99 7.71
C ASN A 170 3.88 25.75 7.90
N ASP A 171 2.93 25.13 8.58
CA ASP A 171 1.66 25.74 8.93
C ASP A 171 1.64 25.97 10.45
N PHE A 172 1.21 27.16 10.86
CA PHE A 172 1.13 27.54 12.26
C PHE A 172 -0.34 27.72 12.61
N ASP A 173 -0.89 26.78 13.36
CA ASP A 173 -2.22 26.92 13.91
C ASP A 173 -2.12 27.69 15.22
N VAL A 174 -2.02 29.02 15.10
CA VAL A 174 -1.86 29.92 16.23
C VAL A 174 -3.16 30.07 17.03
N GLU A 175 -4.31 29.86 16.41
CA GLU A 175 -5.59 30.21 17.01
C GLU A 175 -6.20 29.10 17.87
N HIS A 176 -5.94 27.82 17.54
CA HIS A 176 -6.59 26.71 18.23
C HIS A 176 -5.62 25.85 19.03
N THR A 177 -4.51 25.44 18.43
CA THR A 177 -3.61 24.45 19.02
C THR A 177 -2.25 25.01 19.44
N HIS A 178 -1.91 26.23 18.97
CA HIS A 178 -0.56 26.80 19.04
C HIS A 178 0.53 25.84 18.50
N ALA A 179 0.14 24.91 17.61
CA ALA A 179 1.03 23.89 17.08
C ALA A 179 1.63 24.33 15.75
N LYS A 180 2.89 23.93 15.53
CA LYS A 180 3.57 24.04 14.23
C LYS A 180 3.51 22.70 13.53
N TRP A 181 2.94 22.67 12.34
CA TRP A 181 2.80 21.47 11.54
C TRP A 181 3.85 21.42 10.42
N ALA A 182 4.49 20.28 10.27
CA ALA A 182 5.40 20.01 9.16
C ALA A 182 4.56 19.57 7.95
N CYS A 183 4.44 20.44 6.94
CA CYS A 183 3.52 20.23 5.83
C CYS A 183 4.25 19.93 4.51
N LEU A 184 3.60 19.18 3.64
CA LEU A 184 4.06 18.94 2.28
C LEU A 184 2.88 18.93 1.29
N ILE A 185 3.17 19.33 0.05
CA ILE A 185 2.22 19.30 -1.07
C ILE A 185 2.77 18.36 -2.13
N LEU A 186 1.96 17.39 -2.55
CA LEU A 186 2.27 16.47 -3.65
C LEU A 186 1.52 16.89 -4.91
N ASN A 187 2.27 17.04 -6.02
CA ASN A 187 1.75 17.40 -7.34
C ASN A 187 0.86 18.65 -7.33
N HIS A 188 1.08 19.58 -6.40
CA HIS A 188 0.27 20.80 -6.20
C HIS A 188 -1.20 20.56 -5.85
N ILE A 189 -1.59 19.33 -5.49
CA ILE A 189 -2.99 18.93 -5.27
C ILE A 189 -3.17 18.39 -3.86
N TRP A 190 -2.31 17.47 -3.43
CA TRP A 190 -2.52 16.74 -2.19
C TRP A 190 -1.69 17.36 -1.07
N HIS A 191 -2.35 17.95 -0.08
CA HIS A 191 -1.71 18.55 1.08
C HIS A 191 -1.69 17.57 2.24
N PHE A 192 -0.51 17.37 2.84
CA PHE A 192 -0.35 16.55 4.03
C PHE A 192 0.28 17.34 5.17
N ARG A 193 -0.13 17.02 6.38
CA ARG A 193 0.46 17.43 7.65
C ARG A 193 1.06 16.20 8.34
N ALA A 194 2.26 16.37 8.85
CA ALA A 194 2.91 15.44 9.75
C ALA A 194 3.14 16.11 11.11
N MET A 195 3.11 15.30 12.17
CA MET A 195 3.34 15.78 13.55
C MET A 195 4.75 16.33 13.71
N GLU A 196 5.73 15.66 13.11
CA GLU A 196 7.14 16.03 13.21
C GLU A 196 7.78 16.26 11.84
N PHE A 197 8.85 17.06 11.81
CA PHE A 197 9.59 17.31 10.56
C PHE A 197 10.22 16.03 10.01
N GLN A 198 10.60 15.10 10.89
CA GLN A 198 11.16 13.80 10.53
C GLN A 198 10.14 12.96 9.75
N ASP A 199 8.87 12.96 10.16
CA ASP A 199 7.80 12.23 9.48
C ASP A 199 7.50 12.84 8.11
N ARG A 200 7.51 14.18 8.01
CA ARG A 200 7.38 14.90 6.72
C ARG A 200 8.50 14.52 5.77
N ASP A 201 9.74 14.56 6.26
CA ASP A 201 10.92 14.24 5.45
C ASP A 201 10.95 12.75 5.10
N ALA A 202 10.49 11.87 5.99
CA ALA A 202 10.31 10.44 5.71
C ALA A 202 9.30 10.19 4.59
N LEU A 203 8.15 10.87 4.64
CA LEU A 203 7.11 10.82 3.60
C LEU A 203 7.66 11.34 2.26
N ALA A 204 8.37 12.46 2.25
CA ALA A 204 8.95 13.02 1.03
C ALA A 204 10.02 12.10 0.41
N ASN A 205 10.94 11.57 1.22
CA ASN A 205 11.99 10.65 0.77
C ASN A 205 11.45 9.35 0.16
N ARG A 206 10.20 8.97 0.46
CA ARG A 206 9.54 7.79 -0.11
C ARG A 206 8.96 8.06 -1.50
N LEU A 207 8.70 9.32 -1.80
CA LEU A 207 8.02 9.78 -3.00
C LEU A 207 8.99 10.35 -4.04
N SER A 208 10.15 10.83 -3.61
CA SER A 208 11.32 11.10 -4.45
C SER A 208 11.91 9.79 -4.96
#